data_AF-A0A817L252-F1
#
_entry.id   AF-A0A817L252-F1
#
_cell.length_a   1.000
_cell.length_b   1.000
_cell.length_c   1.000
_cell.angle_alpha   90.00
_cell.angle_beta   90.00
_cell.angle_gamma   90.00
#
_symmetry.space_group_name_H-M   'P 1'
#
loop_
_entity.id
_entity.type
_entity.pdbx_description
1 polymer ?
#
loop_
_entity_poly.entity_id
_entity_poly.type
_entity_poly.pdbx_seq_one_letter_code
_entity_poly.pdbx_strand_id
1 'polypeptide(L)'
;MQRLIKEKEEAESAAKLLKDRELLLIEKEQKLIDERNVLQRELDNASKMLDEGNSRLEAAVATKNFGDIEVAQLLIGGANKKLDALKTQLNYNSERMNQLRKKVKK
;
A
#
# COMPACT_ATOMS: atom_id res chain seq x y z
N MET A 1 17.58 48.18 18.05
CA MET A 1 17.18 48.04 16.62
C MET A 1 17.78 46.79 15.97
N GLN A 2 19.10 46.58 16.00
CA GLN A 2 19.75 45.39 15.40
C GLN A 2 19.27 44.03 15.98
N ARG A 3 18.99 43.95 17.28
CA ARG A 3 18.46 42.73 17.92
C ARG A 3 17.09 42.30 17.37
N LEU A 4 16.19 43.27 17.19
CA LEU A 4 14.85 43.03 16.64
C LEU A 4 14.88 42.59 15.17
N ILE A 5 15.85 43.08 14.39
CA ILE A 5 16.04 42.67 12.99
C ILE A 5 16.48 41.20 12.96
N LYS A 6 17.47 40.83 13.78
CA LYS A 6 17.98 39.45 13.87
C LYS A 6 16.90 38.47 14.34
N GLU A 7 16.13 38.83 15.37
CA GLU A 7 15.00 37.99 15.86
C GLU A 7 13.93 37.80 14.77
N LYS A 8 13.66 38.83 13.96
CA LYS A 8 12.73 38.74 12.83
C LYS A 8 13.26 37.82 11.73
N GLU A 9 14.53 37.92 11.36
CA GLU A 9 15.17 37.05 10.37
C GLU A 9 15.19 35.57 10.81
N GLU A 10 15.48 35.32 12.09
CA GLU A 10 15.45 33.98 12.68
C GLU A 10 14.03 33.39 12.66
N ALA A 11 13.01 34.20 13.00
CA ALA A 11 11.61 33.78 12.95
C ALA A 11 11.14 33.49 11.52
N GLU A 12 11.52 34.31 10.53
CA GLU A 12 11.20 34.07 9.11
C GLU A 12 11.88 32.80 8.58
N SER A 13 13.13 32.56 8.97
CA SER A 13 13.86 31.33 8.60
C SER A 13 13.22 30.08 9.22
N ALA A 14 12.84 30.15 10.50
CA ALA A 14 12.13 29.06 11.17
C ALA A 14 10.76 28.78 10.55
N ALA A 15 10.00 29.83 10.19
CA ALA A 15 8.71 29.69 9.53
C ALA A 15 8.83 29.03 8.15
N LYS A 16 9.87 29.38 7.38
CA LYS A 16 10.16 28.74 6.09
C LYS A 16 10.48 27.25 6.25
N LEU A 17 11.37 26.91 7.20
CA LEU A 17 11.72 25.52 7.48
C LEU A 17 10.52 24.67 7.92
N LEU A 18 9.60 25.25 8.70
CA LEU A 18 8.35 24.59 9.09
C LEU A 18 7.47 24.30 7.87
N LYS A 19 7.29 25.29 6.98
CA LYS A 19 6.49 25.14 5.76
C LYS A 19 7.09 24.08 4.82
N ASP A 20 8.41 24.07 4.64
CA ASP A 20 9.09 23.07 3.82
C ASP A 20 8.93 21.66 4.41
N ARG A 21 8.97 21.53 5.74
CA ARG A 21 8.71 20.27 6.45
C ARG A 21 7.26 19.80 6.27
N GLU A 22 6.28 20.69 6.35
CA GLU A 22 4.87 20.36 6.13
C GLU A 22 4.63 19.86 4.70
N LEU A 23 5.19 20.55 3.70
CA LEU A 23 5.07 20.14 2.29
C LEU A 23 5.63 18.73 2.06
N LEU A 24 6.83 18.46 2.60
CA LEU A 24 7.47 17.15 2.51
C LEU A 24 6.65 16.04 3.19
N LEU A 25 5.92 16.36 4.26
CA LEU A 25 5.05 15.40 4.93
C LEU A 25 3.81 15.08 4.08
N ILE A 26 3.18 16.10 3.48
CA ILE A 26 2.04 15.93 2.57
C ILE A 26 2.43 15.06 1.36
N GLU A 27 3.59 15.33 0.75
CA GLU A 27 4.09 14.53 -0.38
C GLU A 27 4.31 13.05 -0.01
N LYS A 28 4.85 12.81 1.20
CA LYS A 28 5.04 11.45 1.71
C LYS A 28 3.73 10.73 2.00
N GLU A 29 2.75 11.44 2.54
CA GLU A 29 1.41 10.90 2.76
C GLU A 29 0.72 10.55 1.44
N GLN A 30 0.78 11.44 0.45
CA GLN A 30 0.20 11.19 -0.87
C GLN A 30 0.82 9.95 -1.53
N LYS A 31 2.15 9.82 -1.48
CA LYS A 31 2.84 8.64 -2.01
C LYS A 31 2.38 7.34 -1.35
N LEU A 32 2.17 7.34 -0.03
CA LEU A 32 1.67 6.17 0.69
C LEU A 32 0.22 5.82 0.32
N ILE A 33 -0.62 6.83 0.08
CA ILE A 33 -1.99 6.64 -0.42
C ILE A 33 -1.97 5.99 -1.81
N ASP A 34 -1.12 6.47 -2.71
CA ASP A 34 -1.00 5.93 -4.06
C ASP A 34 -0.51 4.48 -4.04
N GLU A 35 0.52 4.19 -3.24
CA GLU A 35 1.01 2.83 -3.02
C GLU A 35 -0.10 1.91 -2.48
N ARG A 36 -0.89 2.37 -1.51
CA ARG A 36 -2.06 1.62 -0.99
C ARG A 36 -3.10 1.35 -2.07
N ASN A 37 -3.40 2.32 -2.93
CA ASN A 37 -4.38 2.17 -4.01
C ASN A 37 -3.91 1.17 -5.08
N VAL A 38 -2.60 1.10 -5.33
CA VAL A 38 -2.02 0.04 -6.19
C VAL A 38 -2.20 -1.32 -5.52
N LEU A 39 -1.82 -1.47 -4.25
CA LEU A 39 -1.95 -2.72 -3.52
C LEU A 39 -3.40 -3.23 -3.44
N GLN A 40 -4.37 -2.32 -3.26
CA GLN A 40 -5.78 -2.69 -3.27
C GLN A 40 -6.22 -3.26 -4.62
N ARG A 41 -5.82 -2.64 -5.73
CA ARG A 41 -6.13 -3.15 -7.07
C ARG A 41 -5.52 -4.53 -7.32
N GLU A 42 -4.29 -4.74 -6.86
CA GLU A 42 -3.64 -6.06 -6.95
C GLU A 42 -4.34 -7.11 -6.08
N LEU A 43 -4.87 -6.72 -4.92
CA LEU A 43 -5.65 -7.60 -4.03
C LEU A 43 -6.97 -8.01 -4.69
N ASP A 44 -7.67 -7.05 -5.30
CA ASP A 44 -8.91 -7.31 -6.04
C ASP A 44 -8.65 -8.26 -7.22
N ASN A 45 -7.54 -8.07 -7.94
CA ASN A 45 -7.14 -8.95 -9.04
C ASN A 45 -6.81 -10.37 -8.55
N ALA A 46 -6.07 -10.51 -7.45
CA ALA A 46 -5.75 -11.82 -6.89
C ALA A 46 -7.01 -12.54 -6.38
N SER A 47 -7.97 -11.80 -5.82
CA SER A 47 -9.26 -12.35 -5.38
C SER A 47 -10.08 -12.87 -6.57
N LYS A 48 -10.15 -12.11 -7.67
CA LYS A 48 -10.79 -12.59 -8.91
C LYS A 48 -10.15 -13.86 -9.47
N MET A 49 -8.82 -13.96 -9.41
CA MET A 49 -8.13 -15.19 -9.82
C MET A 49 -8.50 -16.38 -8.93
N LEU A 50 -8.69 -16.18 -7.63
CA LEU A 50 -9.18 -17.25 -6.75
C LEU A 50 -10.60 -17.67 -7.10
N ASP A 51 -11.51 -16.71 -7.30
CA ASP A 51 -12.91 -17.00 -7.63
C ASP A 51 -13.03 -17.77 -8.95
N GLU A 52 -12.25 -17.37 -9.96
CA GLU A 52 -12.16 -18.08 -11.23
C GLU A 52 -11.59 -19.50 -11.06
N GLY A 53 -10.52 -19.64 -10.27
CA GLY A 53 -9.89 -20.93 -9.99
C GLY A 53 -10.84 -21.89 -9.28
N ASN A 54 -11.57 -21.39 -8.29
CA ASN A 54 -12.58 -22.17 -7.56
C ASN A 54 -13.73 -22.58 -8.48
N SER A 55 -14.24 -21.65 -9.31
CA SER A 55 -15.32 -21.95 -10.26
C SER A 55 -14.91 -23.02 -11.27
N ARG A 56 -13.68 -22.94 -11.79
CA ARG A 56 -13.10 -23.95 -12.69
C ARG A 56 -12.92 -25.29 -11.98
N LEU A 57 -12.44 -25.29 -10.73
CA LEU A 57 -12.25 -26.50 -9.94
C LEU A 57 -13.59 -27.21 -9.70
N GLU A 58 -14.63 -26.47 -9.31
CA GLU A 58 -15.98 -27.03 -9.11
C GLU A 58 -16.51 -27.69 -10.38
N ALA A 59 -16.39 -27.03 -11.54
CA ALA A 59 -16.81 -27.58 -12.83
C ALA A 59 -15.98 -28.82 -13.24
N ALA A 60 -14.66 -28.78 -13.02
CA ALA A 60 -13.77 -29.87 -13.35
C ALA A 60 -14.03 -31.11 -12.47
N VAL A 61 -14.32 -30.91 -11.18
CA VAL A 61 -14.71 -31.98 -10.26
C VAL A 61 -16.06 -32.58 -10.66
N ALA A 62 -17.05 -31.74 -11.02
CA ALA A 62 -18.36 -32.22 -11.47
C ALA A 62 -18.27 -33.07 -12.74
N THR A 63 -17.37 -32.72 -13.66
CA THR A 63 -17.14 -33.45 -14.92
C THR A 63 -16.07 -34.55 -14.81
N LYS A 64 -15.43 -34.70 -13.64
CA LYS A 64 -14.27 -35.59 -13.40
C LYS A 64 -13.12 -35.36 -14.40
N ASN A 65 -12.94 -34.13 -14.86
CA ASN A 65 -11.84 -33.78 -15.74
C ASN A 65 -10.58 -33.45 -14.93
N PHE A 66 -9.72 -34.44 -14.76
CA PHE A 66 -8.49 -34.30 -13.97
C PHE A 66 -7.49 -33.30 -14.54
N GLY A 67 -7.46 -33.08 -15.86
CA GLY A 67 -6.61 -32.05 -16.46
C GLY A 67 -7.04 -30.63 -16.08
N ASP A 68 -8.35 -30.38 -16.08
CA ASP A 68 -8.90 -29.08 -15.67
C ASP A 68 -8.76 -28.86 -14.16
N ILE A 69 -8.77 -29.92 -13.35
CA ILE A 69 -8.48 -29.85 -11.90
C ILE A 69 -7.06 -29.33 -11.68
N GLU A 70 -6.07 -29.85 -12.40
CA GLU A 70 -4.67 -29.42 -12.25
C GLU A 70 -4.51 -27.94 -12.65
N VAL A 71 -5.12 -27.52 -13.75
CA VAL A 71 -5.10 -26.11 -14.20
C VAL A 71 -5.76 -25.20 -13.17
N ALA A 72 -6.90 -25.60 -12.60
CA ALA A 72 -7.59 -24.84 -11.57
C ALA A 72 -6.75 -24.72 -10.29
N GLN A 73 -6.09 -25.81 -9.86
CA GLN A 73 -5.19 -25.81 -8.70
C GLN A 73 -3.98 -24.90 -8.91
N LEU A 74 -3.39 -24.87 -10.12
CA LEU A 74 -2.30 -23.96 -10.45
C LEU A 74 -2.74 -22.49 -10.35
N LEU A 75 -3.94 -22.18 -10.84
CA LEU A 75 -4.51 -20.82 -10.76
C LEU A 75 -4.73 -20.40 -9.29
N ILE A 76 -5.35 -21.27 -8.48
CA ILE A 76 -5.57 -21.04 -7.05
C ILE A 76 -4.25 -20.86 -6.31
N GLY A 77 -3.28 -21.74 -6.57
CA GLY A 77 -1.94 -21.67 -5.96
C GLY A 77 -1.20 -20.38 -6.31
N GLY A 78 -1.29 -19.93 -7.57
CA GLY A 78 -0.72 -18.65 -8.01
C GLY A 78 -1.39 -17.46 -7.32
N ALA A 79 -2.72 -17.47 -7.23
CA ALA A 79 -3.47 -16.42 -6.57
C ALA A 79 -3.16 -16.32 -5.07
N ASN A 80 -3.07 -17.46 -4.38
CA ASN A 80 -2.69 -17.51 -2.96
C ASN A 80 -1.29 -16.93 -2.70
N LYS A 81 -0.29 -17.31 -3.51
CA LYS A 81 1.07 -16.74 -3.41
C LYS A 81 1.06 -15.22 -3.58
N LYS A 82 0.23 -14.72 -4.52
CA LYS A 82 0.08 -13.29 -4.76
C LYS A 82 -0.58 -12.58 -3.58
N LEU A 83 -1.62 -13.17 -2.98
CA LEU A 83 -2.27 -12.63 -1.78
C LEU A 83 -1.33 -12.53 -0.59
N ASP A 84 -0.49 -13.53 -0.36
CA ASP A 84 0.46 -13.52 0.76
C ASP A 84 1.54 -12.43 0.59
N ALA A 85 2.03 -12.24 -0.64
CA ALA A 85 2.93 -11.14 -0.96
C ALA A 85 2.27 -9.77 -0.72
N LEU A 86 1.02 -9.61 -1.16
CA LEU A 86 0.26 -8.37 -0.99
C LEU A 86 -0.05 -8.06 0.47
N LYS A 87 -0.41 -9.06 1.28
CA LYS A 87 -0.60 -8.91 2.73
C LYS A 87 0.68 -8.40 3.40
N THR A 88 1.83 -8.96 3.01
CA THR A 88 3.14 -8.53 3.53
C THR A 88 3.41 -7.06 3.19
N GLN A 89 3.15 -6.66 1.94
CA GLN A 89 3.33 -5.28 1.49
C GLN A 89 2.36 -4.31 2.18
N LEU A 90 1.10 -4.69 2.36
CA LEU A 90 0.10 -3.89 3.08
C LEU A 90 0.49 -3.67 4.55
N ASN A 91 1.00 -4.71 5.22
CA ASN A 91 1.48 -4.59 6.60
C ASN A 91 2.67 -3.62 6.69
N TYR A 92 3.68 -3.79 5.82
CA TYR A 92 4.83 -2.88 5.76
C TYR A 92 4.39 -1.41 5.53
N ASN A 93 3.47 -1.17 4.60
CA ASN A 93 3.00 0.18 4.34
C ASN A 93 2.16 0.76 5.48
N SER A 94 1.37 -0.07 6.17
CA SER A 94 0.62 0.33 7.35
C SER A 94 1.54 0.75 8.50
N GLU A 95 2.64 0.03 8.71
CA GLU A 95 3.66 0.41 9.70
C GLU A 95 4.33 1.74 9.34
N ARG A 96 4.72 1.92 8.07
CA ARG A 96 5.34 3.15 7.56
C ARG A 96 4.41 4.37 7.70
N MET A 97 3.12 4.20 7.40
CA MET A 97 2.08 5.21 7.66
C MET A 97 2.00 5.58 9.15
N ASN A 98 1.97 4.58 10.04
CA ASN A 98 1.89 4.81 11.48
C ASN A 98 3.14 5.54 12.01
N GLN A 99 4.33 5.22 11.50
CA GLN A 99 5.56 5.93 11.84
C GLN A 99 5.54 7.39 11.36
N LEU A 100 5.03 7.64 10.15
CA LEU A 100 4.89 9.00 9.62
C LEU A 100 3.95 9.83 10.49
N ARG A 101 2.77 9.29 10.84
CA ARG A 101 1.80 9.95 11.72
C ARG A 101 2.38 10.29 13.10
N LYS A 102 3.22 9.42 13.66
CA LYS A 102 3.92 9.70 14.94
C LYS A 102 4.93 10.85 14.83
N LYS A 103 5.55 11.05 13.66
CA LYS A 103 6.48 12.16 13.38
C LYS A 103 5.77 13.48 13.07
N VAL A 104 4.50 13.42 12.66
CA VAL A 104 3.65 14.60 12.45
C VAL A 104 3.08 15.13 13.78
N LYS A 105 2.77 14.24 14.73
CA LYS A 105 2.25 14.61 16.07
C LYS A 105 3.32 15.08 17.08
N LYS A 106 4.60 15.13 16.68
CA LYS A 106 5.74 15.59 17.50
C LYS A 106 6.39 16.81 16.87
#